data_AF-A0A3B1D9G4-F1
#
_entry.id   AF-A0A3B1D9G4-F1
#
_cell.length_a   1.000
_cell.length_b   1.000
_cell.length_c   1.000
_cell.angle_alpha   90.00
_cell.angle_beta   90.00
_cell.angle_gamma   90.00
#
_symmetry.space_group_name_H-M   'P 1'
#
loop_
_entity.id
_entity.type
_entity.pdbx_description
1 polymer ?
#
loop_
_entity_poly.entity_id
_entity_poly.type
_entity_poly.pdbx_seq_one_letter_code
_entity_poly.pdbx_strand_id
1 'polypeptide(L)'
;AIYNGMIAPLHPLSIRGVIWYQGESNRRFAHEYRSLFPEMITDWREQWGGSGGSDFPFYFVQIAPFTYPGDVGETAELREAQLMALSLPNTGMVVTMDIGDPNDIHPGNKRDVGERLALWALAKTYGQEGFQYSGPLYAGFDREGTQLRIRFDHAEGLAARGGVFEGFEIAGEDRVWQAAEASIEGDSVLLSAPGVPEPVAARYGWDDDENPTLINGAGLPASPFRTDDWPRVTQP
;
A
#
# COMPACT_ATOMS: atom_id res chain seq x y z
N ALA A 1 18.54 19.37 -6.38
CA ALA A 1 19.73 18.94 -7.16
C ALA A 1 19.45 17.71 -8.01
N ILE A 2 18.93 16.61 -7.44
CA ILE A 2 18.65 15.35 -8.16
C ILE A 2 17.66 15.53 -9.33
N TYR A 3 16.53 16.20 -9.09
CA TYR A 3 15.52 16.46 -10.14
C TYR A 3 16.12 17.11 -11.41
N ASN A 4 16.78 18.26 -11.25
CA ASN A 4 17.40 18.99 -12.37
C ASN A 4 18.51 18.20 -13.08
N GLY A 5 19.19 17.29 -12.37
CA GLY A 5 20.28 16.50 -12.94
C GLY A 5 19.82 15.23 -13.65
N MET A 6 18.73 14.60 -13.19
CA MET A 6 18.33 13.27 -13.64
C MET A 6 17.00 13.22 -14.38
N ILE A 7 16.06 14.11 -14.05
CA ILE A 7 14.68 14.07 -14.57
C ILE A 7 14.44 15.19 -15.58
N ALA A 8 14.77 16.44 -15.24
CA ALA A 8 14.54 17.58 -16.13
C ALA A 8 15.15 17.44 -17.55
N PRO A 9 16.35 16.83 -17.73
CA PRO A 9 16.91 16.60 -19.06
C PRO A 9 16.11 15.61 -19.93
N LEU A 10 15.18 14.85 -19.34
CA LEU A 10 14.37 13.84 -20.04
C LEU A 10 13.07 14.40 -20.62
N HIS A 11 12.65 15.63 -20.27
CA HIS A 11 11.41 16.24 -20.79
C HIS A 11 11.29 16.25 -22.32
N PRO A 12 12.37 16.42 -23.11
CA PRO A 12 12.25 16.35 -24.57
C PRO A 12 11.90 14.95 -25.12
N LEU A 13 11.98 13.89 -24.30
CA LEU A 13 11.68 12.52 -24.69
C LEU A 13 10.21 12.19 -24.45
N SER A 14 9.60 11.51 -25.41
CA SER A 14 8.31 10.87 -25.19
C SER A 14 8.47 9.67 -24.25
N ILE A 15 7.70 9.65 -23.17
CA ILE A 15 7.65 8.52 -22.24
C ILE A 15 6.28 7.85 -22.31
N ARG A 16 6.22 6.55 -22.00
CA ARG A 16 4.95 5.81 -21.87
C ARG A 16 4.45 5.73 -20.42
N GLY A 17 5.27 6.15 -19.46
CA GLY A 17 4.96 6.16 -18.04
C GLY A 17 6.23 6.21 -17.18
N VAL A 18 6.03 6.20 -15.87
CA VAL A 18 7.10 6.23 -14.86
C VAL A 18 6.96 5.03 -13.95
N ILE A 19 8.12 4.47 -13.55
CA ILE A 19 8.23 3.54 -12.43
C ILE A 19 9.00 4.23 -11.30
N TRP A 20 8.45 4.23 -10.09
CA TRP A 20 9.04 4.89 -8.93
C TRP A 20 9.11 3.97 -7.72
N TYR A 21 10.32 3.76 -7.18
CA TYR A 21 10.52 3.03 -5.93
C TYR A 21 11.40 3.88 -5.04
N GLN A 22 10.76 4.60 -4.12
CA GLN A 22 11.41 5.39 -3.09
C GLN A 22 10.43 5.61 -1.95
N GLY A 23 10.96 5.73 -0.74
CA GLY A 23 10.22 6.26 0.41
C GLY A 23 10.96 6.11 1.72
N GLU A 24 11.91 5.19 1.81
CA GLU A 24 12.58 4.75 3.03
C GLU A 24 13.15 5.92 3.86
N SER A 25 13.74 6.92 3.20
CA SER A 25 14.27 8.12 3.86
C SER A 25 13.21 9.14 4.29
N ASN A 26 11.96 8.95 3.89
CA ASN A 26 10.81 9.79 4.22
C ASN A 26 9.93 9.21 5.33
N ARG A 27 10.25 8.04 5.91
CA ARG A 27 9.40 7.39 6.93
C ARG A 27 8.99 8.32 8.07
N ARG A 28 9.94 9.13 8.58
CA ARG A 28 9.71 10.11 9.66
C ARG A 28 8.94 11.36 9.24
N PHE A 29 8.63 11.49 7.94
CA PHE A 29 7.90 12.60 7.33
C PHE A 29 6.71 12.06 6.53
N ALA A 30 6.12 10.94 6.98
CA ALA A 30 5.02 10.28 6.28
C ALA A 30 3.79 11.20 6.17
N HIS A 31 3.52 12.01 7.19
CA HIS A 31 2.49 13.03 7.16
C HIS A 31 2.69 14.01 5.99
N GLU A 32 3.88 14.58 5.81
CA GLU A 32 4.20 15.47 4.69
C GLU A 32 4.20 14.74 3.35
N TYR A 33 4.64 13.48 3.33
CA TYR A 33 4.71 12.66 2.11
C TYR A 33 3.35 12.51 1.41
N ARG A 34 2.24 12.56 2.18
CA ARG A 34 0.87 12.55 1.63
C ARG A 34 0.57 13.68 0.68
N SER A 35 1.21 14.82 0.90
CA SER A 35 1.07 15.98 0.02
C SER A 35 2.18 15.97 -1.02
N LEU A 36 3.43 15.73 -0.59
CA LEU A 36 4.60 15.87 -1.47
C LEU A 36 4.65 14.83 -2.59
N PHE A 37 4.22 13.59 -2.34
CA PHE A 37 4.31 12.54 -3.35
C PHE A 37 3.26 12.70 -4.47
N PRO A 38 1.96 12.92 -4.19
CA PRO A 38 0.99 13.28 -5.22
C PRO A 38 1.34 14.58 -5.96
N GLU A 39 1.91 15.57 -5.26
CA GLU A 39 2.37 16.82 -5.89
C GLU A 39 3.50 16.55 -6.88
N MET A 40 4.48 15.71 -6.52
CA MET A 40 5.56 15.32 -7.43
C MET A 40 5.02 14.63 -8.70
N ILE A 41 4.04 13.72 -8.54
CA ILE A 41 3.42 13.04 -9.69
C ILE A 41 2.74 14.05 -10.61
N THR A 42 2.00 15.00 -10.03
CA THR A 42 1.26 16.04 -10.76
C THR A 42 2.22 16.99 -11.47
N ASP A 43 3.23 17.50 -10.77
CA ASP A 43 4.28 18.37 -11.31
C ASP A 43 5.02 17.72 -12.50
N TRP A 44 5.39 16.44 -12.39
CA TRP A 44 6.03 15.74 -13.51
C TRP A 44 5.09 15.62 -14.72
N ARG A 45 3.81 15.29 -14.51
CA ARG A 45 2.83 15.24 -15.60
C ARG A 45 2.63 16.59 -16.28
N GLU A 46 2.66 17.68 -15.53
CA GLU A 46 2.60 19.04 -16.06
C GLU A 46 3.85 19.39 -16.87
N GLN A 47 5.04 19.03 -16.39
CA GLN A 47 6.29 19.35 -17.07
C GLN A 47 6.49 18.59 -18.39
N TRP A 48 5.93 17.38 -18.52
CA TRP A 48 5.91 16.64 -19.80
C TRP A 48 4.77 17.05 -20.75
N GLY A 49 3.67 17.58 -20.23
CA GLY A 49 2.47 17.91 -21.01
C GLY A 49 2.23 19.39 -21.31
N GLY A 50 2.99 20.32 -20.70
CA GLY A 50 2.59 21.72 -20.61
C GLY A 50 1.20 21.89 -19.98
N SER A 51 0.56 23.04 -20.18
CA SER A 51 -0.80 23.32 -19.68
C SER A 51 -1.93 22.44 -20.26
N GLY A 52 -1.58 21.43 -21.07
CA GLY A 52 -2.50 20.42 -21.61
C GLY A 52 -2.36 19.03 -21.00
N GLY A 53 -1.43 18.82 -20.04
CA GLY A 53 -1.28 17.63 -19.19
C GLY A 53 -1.15 16.28 -19.92
N SER A 54 0.05 15.69 -19.94
CA SER A 54 0.17 14.26 -20.27
C SER A 54 -0.17 13.46 -19.03
N ASP A 55 -1.38 12.91 -18.95
CA ASP A 55 -1.80 12.00 -17.86
C ASP A 55 -1.19 10.61 -18.06
N PHE A 56 0.15 10.54 -18.14
CA PHE A 56 0.85 9.29 -18.34
C PHE A 56 0.76 8.40 -17.08
N PRO A 57 0.81 7.06 -17.25
CA PRO A 57 0.87 6.10 -16.16
C PRO A 57 2.03 6.36 -15.18
N PHE A 58 1.72 6.39 -13.89
CA PHE A 58 2.71 6.49 -12.82
C PHE A 58 2.56 5.29 -11.88
N TYR A 59 3.44 4.31 -12.04
CA TYR A 59 3.44 3.09 -11.22
C TYR A 59 4.53 3.17 -10.16
N PHE A 60 4.19 2.87 -8.92
CA PHE A 60 5.13 2.98 -7.82
C PHE A 60 5.10 1.74 -6.93
N VAL A 61 6.11 1.63 -6.07
CA VAL A 61 6.28 0.50 -5.17
C VAL A 61 6.16 0.98 -3.74
N GLN A 62 5.28 0.35 -2.98
CA GLN A 62 5.20 0.54 -1.54
C GLN A 62 6.49 0.02 -0.90
N ILE A 63 7.05 0.77 0.05
CA ILE A 63 8.33 0.38 0.66
C ILE A 63 8.22 -0.98 1.37
N ALA A 64 9.28 -1.77 1.26
CA ALA A 64 9.32 -3.13 1.76
C ALA A 64 9.44 -3.18 3.30
N PRO A 65 9.14 -4.34 3.91
CA PRO A 65 9.50 -4.65 5.29
C PRO A 65 11.00 -4.50 5.55
N PHE A 66 11.36 -3.80 6.62
CA PHE A 66 12.72 -3.65 7.14
C PHE A 66 12.66 -3.23 8.61
N THR A 67 13.45 -3.88 9.48
CA THR A 67 13.50 -3.57 10.91
C THR A 67 14.25 -2.26 11.13
N TYR A 68 13.52 -1.17 11.38
CA TYR A 68 14.06 0.14 11.72
C TYR A 68 14.16 0.30 13.24
N PRO A 69 15.37 0.53 13.80
CA PRO A 69 15.50 0.74 15.24
C PRO A 69 14.64 1.91 15.75
N GLY A 70 13.70 1.58 16.65
CA GLY A 70 12.81 2.53 17.29
C GLY A 70 11.69 3.08 16.40
N ASP A 71 11.33 2.38 15.31
CA ASP A 71 10.08 2.65 14.61
C ASP A 71 8.89 2.30 15.53
N VAL A 72 7.90 3.17 15.54
CA VAL A 72 6.66 3.04 16.32
C VAL A 72 5.43 3.22 15.43
N GLY A 73 5.61 3.10 14.11
CA GLY A 73 4.56 3.23 13.10
C GLY A 73 4.89 4.22 11.98
N GLU A 74 6.05 4.88 11.98
CA GLU A 74 6.45 5.80 10.91
C GLU A 74 6.47 5.10 9.54
N THR A 75 6.96 3.85 9.51
CA THR A 75 7.05 3.06 8.29
C THR A 75 5.66 2.68 7.76
N ALA A 76 4.76 2.25 8.65
CA ALA A 76 3.37 1.95 8.28
C ALA A 76 2.62 3.19 7.77
N GLU A 77 2.82 4.35 8.40
CA GLU A 77 2.23 5.62 7.95
C GLU A 77 2.74 6.06 6.58
N LEU A 78 3.99 5.77 6.26
CA LEU A 78 4.55 6.04 4.93
C LEU A 78 3.94 5.11 3.87
N ARG A 79 3.80 3.82 4.17
CA ARG A 79 3.13 2.86 3.28
C ARG A 79 1.68 3.27 3.00
N GLU A 80 1.00 3.79 4.02
CA GLU A 80 -0.34 4.34 3.88
C GLU A 80 -0.34 5.64 3.05
N ALA A 81 0.66 6.53 3.21
CA ALA A 81 0.81 7.70 2.35
C ALA A 81 1.04 7.33 0.88
N GLN A 82 1.77 6.24 0.61
CA GLN A 82 1.92 5.67 -0.73
C GLN A 82 0.60 5.11 -1.25
N LEU A 83 -0.17 4.39 -0.42
CA LEU A 83 -1.51 3.90 -0.79
C LEU A 83 -2.44 5.07 -1.18
N MET A 84 -2.45 6.16 -0.40
CA MET A 84 -3.28 7.34 -0.66
C MET A 84 -3.01 8.00 -2.02
N ALA A 85 -1.79 7.86 -2.56
CA ALA A 85 -1.45 8.38 -3.89
C ALA A 85 -2.22 7.70 -5.03
N LEU A 86 -2.84 6.53 -4.79
CA LEU A 86 -3.76 5.88 -5.74
C LEU A 86 -5.02 6.70 -6.03
N SER A 87 -5.32 7.74 -5.23
CA SER A 87 -6.39 8.68 -5.53
C SER A 87 -6.16 9.50 -6.81
N LEU A 88 -4.91 9.63 -7.27
CA LEU A 88 -4.59 10.24 -8.55
C LEU A 88 -4.92 9.30 -9.72
N PRO A 89 -5.45 9.81 -10.84
CA PRO A 89 -5.72 8.99 -12.02
C PRO A 89 -4.43 8.40 -12.60
N ASN A 90 -4.58 7.30 -13.34
CA ASN A 90 -3.47 6.62 -14.03
C ASN A 90 -2.29 6.29 -13.11
N THR A 91 -2.56 5.97 -11.85
CA THR A 91 -1.57 5.46 -10.90
C THR A 91 -1.76 3.96 -10.65
N GLY A 92 -0.75 3.34 -10.07
CA GLY A 92 -0.77 1.94 -9.65
C GLY A 92 0.32 1.67 -8.64
N MET A 93 0.05 0.77 -7.70
CA MET A 93 0.94 0.51 -6.57
C MET A 93 1.25 -0.99 -6.48
N VAL A 94 2.53 -1.31 -6.41
CA VAL A 94 3.01 -2.64 -6.06
C VAL A 94 3.22 -2.73 -4.56
N VAL A 95 2.55 -3.69 -3.93
CA VAL A 95 2.75 -4.07 -2.54
C VAL A 95 3.93 -5.05 -2.47
N THR A 96 4.79 -4.91 -1.45
CA THR A 96 6.03 -5.70 -1.29
C THR A 96 6.17 -6.35 0.09
N MET A 97 5.11 -6.31 0.92
CA MET A 97 5.08 -6.82 2.29
C MET A 97 5.46 -8.31 2.43
N ASP A 98 5.40 -9.08 1.35
CA ASP A 98 5.69 -10.51 1.31
C ASP A 98 7.04 -10.86 0.68
N ILE A 99 7.74 -9.89 0.10
CA ILE A 99 8.99 -10.06 -0.66
C ILE A 99 10.11 -9.10 -0.20
N GLY A 100 9.96 -8.52 1.00
CA GLY A 100 10.98 -7.74 1.68
C GLY A 100 12.05 -8.57 2.38
N ASP A 101 12.94 -7.89 3.10
CA ASP A 101 13.92 -8.50 3.99
C ASP A 101 14.05 -7.63 5.24
N PRO A 102 13.55 -8.08 6.40
CA PRO A 102 13.69 -7.38 7.68
C PRO A 102 15.14 -6.95 7.99
N ASN A 103 16.14 -7.67 7.48
CA ASN A 103 17.56 -7.44 7.78
C ASN A 103 18.30 -6.66 6.68
N ASP A 104 17.69 -6.43 5.51
CA ASP A 104 18.29 -5.68 4.41
C ASP A 104 17.27 -4.73 3.76
N ILE A 105 17.49 -3.43 3.98
CA ILE A 105 16.71 -2.35 3.39
C ILE A 105 16.74 -2.35 1.84
N HIS A 106 17.63 -3.15 1.22
CA HIS A 106 17.69 -3.38 -0.22
C HIS A 106 17.34 -4.84 -0.60
N PRO A 107 16.08 -5.31 -0.42
CA PRO A 107 15.73 -6.71 -0.64
C PRO A 107 16.14 -7.22 -2.02
N GLY A 108 16.77 -8.39 -2.07
CA GLY A 108 17.32 -8.96 -3.30
C GLY A 108 16.28 -9.36 -4.35
N ASN A 109 15.03 -9.61 -3.95
CA ASN A 109 13.96 -10.01 -4.86
C ASN A 109 13.40 -8.83 -5.68
N LYS A 110 14.19 -8.33 -6.65
CA LYS A 110 13.75 -7.28 -7.58
C LYS A 110 12.93 -7.82 -8.75
N ARG A 111 12.98 -9.14 -8.98
CA ARG A 111 12.24 -9.79 -10.07
C ARG A 111 10.74 -9.68 -9.84
N ASP A 112 10.27 -10.08 -8.67
CA ASP A 112 8.82 -10.09 -8.39
C ASP A 112 8.26 -8.66 -8.33
N VAL A 113 9.05 -7.70 -7.84
CA VAL A 113 8.71 -6.27 -7.92
C VAL A 113 8.48 -5.84 -9.37
N GLY A 114 9.41 -6.19 -10.27
CA GLY A 114 9.31 -5.88 -11.70
C GLY A 114 8.13 -6.59 -12.39
N GLU A 115 7.88 -7.84 -12.06
CA GLU A 115 6.74 -8.61 -12.58
C GLU A 115 5.41 -7.99 -12.14
N ARG A 116 5.28 -7.58 -10.86
CA ARG A 116 4.07 -6.88 -10.36
C ARG A 116 3.87 -5.51 -11.01
N LEU A 117 4.93 -4.75 -11.25
CA LEU A 117 4.86 -3.48 -12.01
C LEU A 117 4.40 -3.74 -13.45
N ALA A 118 4.86 -4.84 -14.06
CA ALA A 118 4.44 -5.22 -15.40
C ALA A 118 2.94 -5.58 -15.45
N LEU A 119 2.40 -6.24 -14.42
CA LEU A 119 0.95 -6.53 -14.35
C LEU A 119 0.11 -5.23 -14.41
N TRP A 120 0.49 -4.21 -13.62
CA TRP A 120 -0.16 -2.90 -13.66
C TRP A 120 -0.10 -2.27 -15.05
N ALA A 121 1.08 -2.29 -15.69
CA ALA A 121 1.25 -1.76 -17.03
C ALA A 121 0.42 -2.52 -18.08
N LEU A 122 0.47 -3.86 -18.08
CA LEU A 122 -0.29 -4.69 -19.01
C LEU A 122 -1.79 -4.41 -18.90
N ALA A 123 -2.32 -4.33 -17.69
CA ALA A 123 -3.74 -4.09 -17.46
C ALA A 123 -4.14 -2.64 -17.78
N LYS A 124 -3.46 -1.65 -17.19
CA LYS A 124 -3.93 -0.26 -17.20
C LYS A 124 -3.34 0.59 -18.33
N THR A 125 -2.15 0.28 -18.82
CA THR A 125 -1.51 1.00 -19.94
C THR A 125 -1.77 0.34 -21.30
N TYR A 126 -1.84 -0.99 -21.33
CA TYR A 126 -1.97 -1.77 -22.57
C TYR A 126 -3.35 -2.43 -22.75
N GLY A 127 -4.26 -2.32 -21.77
CA GLY A 127 -5.63 -2.80 -21.89
C GLY A 127 -5.76 -4.31 -22.02
N GLN A 128 -4.78 -5.06 -21.49
CA GLN A 128 -4.89 -6.53 -21.42
C GLN A 128 -5.78 -6.93 -20.24
N GLU A 129 -6.61 -7.94 -20.46
CA GLU A 129 -7.61 -8.41 -19.50
C GLU A 129 -7.39 -9.90 -19.16
N GLY A 130 -8.13 -10.41 -18.17
CA GLY A 130 -8.12 -11.84 -17.81
C GLY A 130 -7.14 -12.22 -16.70
N PHE A 131 -6.57 -11.26 -15.98
CA PHE A 131 -5.69 -11.48 -14.82
C PHE A 131 -5.84 -10.37 -13.77
N GLN A 132 -5.49 -10.67 -12.53
CA GLN A 132 -5.40 -9.66 -11.46
C GLN A 132 -4.05 -8.95 -11.54
N TYR A 133 -4.06 -7.62 -11.41
CA TYR A 133 -2.87 -6.78 -11.48
C TYR A 133 -2.52 -6.09 -10.16
N SER A 134 -3.36 -6.23 -9.15
CA SER A 134 -3.13 -5.74 -7.80
C SER A 134 -3.61 -6.79 -6.79
N GLY A 135 -3.07 -6.73 -5.57
CA GLY A 135 -3.59 -7.46 -4.42
C GLY A 135 -4.72 -6.67 -3.75
N PRO A 136 -5.33 -7.21 -2.68
CA PRO A 136 -6.44 -6.55 -2.01
C PRO A 136 -6.08 -5.13 -1.53
N LEU A 137 -6.93 -4.16 -1.88
CA LEU A 137 -6.82 -2.78 -1.41
C LEU A 137 -8.02 -2.45 -0.54
N TYR A 138 -7.79 -1.91 0.66
CA TYR A 138 -8.87 -1.59 1.59
C TYR A 138 -9.89 -0.62 0.96
N ALA A 139 -11.17 -1.01 0.96
CA ALA A 139 -12.27 -0.26 0.37
C ALA A 139 -13.29 0.25 1.41
N GLY A 140 -13.28 -0.29 2.63
CA GLY A 140 -14.16 0.13 3.71
C GLY A 140 -14.39 -0.96 4.74
N PHE A 141 -15.16 -0.64 5.78
CA PHE A 141 -15.54 -1.59 6.79
C PHE A 141 -16.95 -1.34 7.33
N ASP A 142 -17.59 -2.38 7.87
CA ASP A 142 -18.82 -2.30 8.65
C ASP A 142 -18.62 -2.91 10.04
N ARG A 143 -19.34 -2.39 11.03
CA ARG A 143 -19.40 -2.95 12.38
C ARG A 143 -20.57 -3.92 12.47
N GLU A 144 -20.29 -5.17 12.82
CA GLU A 144 -21.27 -6.26 12.89
C GLU A 144 -21.25 -6.92 14.26
N GLY A 145 -21.93 -6.27 15.22
CA GLY A 145 -21.93 -6.73 16.62
C GLY A 145 -20.52 -6.71 17.21
N THR A 146 -19.95 -7.89 17.45
CA THR A 146 -18.60 -8.07 18.00
C THR A 146 -17.52 -8.23 16.92
N GLN A 147 -17.85 -8.03 15.65
CA GLN A 147 -16.94 -8.22 14.52
C GLN A 147 -16.82 -6.95 13.68
N LEU A 148 -15.71 -6.83 12.96
CA LEU A 148 -15.56 -5.88 11.85
C LEU A 148 -15.53 -6.64 10.54
N ARG A 149 -16.37 -6.26 9.58
CA ARG A 149 -16.28 -6.73 8.20
C ARG A 149 -15.44 -5.75 7.41
N ILE A 150 -14.30 -6.20 6.90
CA ILE A 150 -13.41 -5.42 6.04
C ILE A 150 -13.66 -5.80 4.58
N ARG A 151 -13.87 -4.80 3.72
CA ARG A 151 -14.05 -4.94 2.28
C ARG A 151 -12.82 -4.47 1.53
N PHE A 152 -12.56 -5.10 0.40
CA PHE A 152 -11.42 -4.79 -0.44
C PHE A 152 -11.83 -4.65 -1.92
N ASP A 153 -11.14 -3.76 -2.63
CA ASP A 153 -10.99 -3.90 -4.07
C ASP A 153 -9.96 -5.00 -4.37
N HIS A 154 -9.99 -5.59 -5.57
CA HIS A 154 -9.07 -6.68 -5.97
C HIS A 154 -9.12 -7.91 -5.05
N ALA A 155 -10.31 -8.24 -4.53
CA ALA A 155 -10.52 -9.28 -3.54
C ALA A 155 -10.84 -10.66 -4.11
N GLU A 156 -10.89 -10.86 -5.43
CA GLU A 156 -11.37 -12.14 -5.94
C GLU A 156 -10.43 -13.28 -5.52
N GLY A 157 -10.98 -14.27 -4.81
CA GLY A 157 -10.23 -15.42 -4.30
C GLY A 157 -9.33 -15.11 -3.10
N LEU A 158 -9.77 -14.25 -2.17
CA LEU A 158 -9.06 -14.00 -0.91
C LEU A 158 -8.56 -15.31 -0.27
N ALA A 159 -7.34 -15.27 0.26
CA ALA A 159 -6.74 -16.37 0.98
C ALA A 159 -5.66 -15.87 1.96
N ALA A 160 -5.24 -16.76 2.86
CA ALA A 160 -4.06 -16.56 3.67
C ALA A 160 -2.88 -17.30 3.04
N ARG A 161 -1.79 -16.58 2.74
CA ARG A 161 -0.51 -17.19 2.36
C ARG A 161 -0.04 -18.09 3.50
N GLY A 162 0.17 -19.39 3.21
CA GLY A 162 0.53 -20.37 4.24
C GLY A 162 -0.66 -20.89 5.08
N GLY A 163 -1.89 -20.45 4.81
CA GLY A 163 -3.11 -20.99 5.42
C GLY A 163 -3.50 -20.37 6.77
N VAL A 164 -2.73 -19.40 7.28
CA VAL A 164 -3.01 -18.70 8.55
C VAL A 164 -3.00 -17.19 8.31
N PHE A 165 -4.03 -16.48 8.78
CA PHE A 165 -4.07 -15.03 8.72
C PHE A 165 -3.18 -14.42 9.81
N GLU A 166 -2.24 -13.57 9.40
CA GLU A 166 -1.36 -12.80 10.26
C GLU A 166 -1.39 -11.33 9.84
N GLY A 167 -1.17 -10.45 10.82
CA GLY A 167 -1.11 -9.00 10.62
C GLY A 167 -2.41 -8.24 10.78
N PHE A 168 -3.52 -8.88 11.16
CA PHE A 168 -4.73 -8.15 11.54
C PHE A 168 -4.75 -7.81 13.01
N GLU A 169 -5.07 -6.55 13.31
CA GLU A 169 -5.35 -6.07 14.65
C GLU A 169 -6.65 -5.27 14.67
N ILE A 170 -7.38 -5.35 15.79
CA ILE A 170 -8.56 -4.52 16.04
C ILE A 170 -8.45 -3.84 17.41
N ALA A 171 -9.17 -2.73 17.55
CA ALA A 171 -9.23 -1.96 18.79
C ALA A 171 -10.66 -1.48 19.07
N GLY A 172 -10.98 -1.31 20.35
CA GLY A 172 -12.19 -0.66 20.82
C GLY A 172 -11.99 0.84 21.00
N GLU A 173 -12.94 1.50 21.67
CA GLU A 173 -12.86 2.94 22.00
C GLU A 173 -11.66 3.29 22.90
N ASP A 174 -11.11 2.29 23.61
CA ASP A 174 -9.90 2.43 24.45
C ASP A 174 -8.60 2.58 23.63
N ARG A 175 -8.67 2.35 22.31
CA ARG A 175 -7.55 2.44 21.35
C ARG A 175 -6.41 1.47 21.63
N VAL A 176 -6.72 0.37 22.32
CA VAL A 176 -5.74 -0.69 22.58
C VAL A 176 -5.85 -1.74 21.46
N TRP A 177 -4.81 -1.79 20.63
CA TRP A 177 -4.72 -2.77 19.54
C TRP A 177 -4.50 -4.19 20.09
N GLN A 178 -5.28 -5.14 19.58
CA GLN A 178 -5.12 -6.58 19.84
C GLN A 178 -5.15 -7.34 18.53
N ALA A 179 -4.34 -8.40 18.44
CA ALA A 179 -4.38 -9.33 17.30
C ALA A 179 -5.80 -9.88 17.12
N ALA A 180 -6.26 -9.91 15.87
CA ALA A 180 -7.60 -10.36 15.51
C ALA A 180 -7.56 -11.74 14.85
N GLU A 181 -8.53 -12.58 15.21
CA GLU A 181 -8.89 -13.73 14.40
C GLU A 181 -9.58 -13.24 13.13
N ALA A 182 -9.21 -13.83 11.99
CA ALA A 182 -9.73 -13.46 10.69
C ALA A 182 -10.38 -14.66 9.98
N SER A 183 -11.49 -14.41 9.29
CA SER A 183 -12.14 -15.39 8.42
C SER A 183 -12.67 -14.71 7.15
N ILE A 184 -12.77 -15.46 6.05
CA ILE A 184 -13.27 -14.93 4.78
C ILE A 184 -14.76 -15.19 4.66
N GLU A 185 -15.52 -14.18 4.22
CA GLU A 185 -16.89 -14.32 3.76
C GLU A 185 -17.06 -13.56 2.44
N GLY A 186 -17.12 -14.31 1.34
CA GLY A 186 -17.12 -13.74 -0.01
C GLY A 186 -15.84 -12.95 -0.29
N ASP A 187 -16.00 -11.69 -0.66
CA ASP A 187 -14.92 -10.74 -0.97
C ASP A 187 -14.54 -9.88 0.26
N SER A 188 -14.86 -10.34 1.46
CA SER A 188 -14.62 -9.63 2.73
C SER A 188 -13.89 -10.50 3.75
N VAL A 189 -13.22 -9.84 4.70
CA VAL A 189 -12.63 -10.47 5.88
C VAL A 189 -13.39 -10.04 7.13
N LEU A 190 -13.87 -10.99 7.91
CA LEU A 190 -14.42 -10.77 9.24
C LEU A 190 -13.32 -10.85 10.28
N LEU A 191 -13.23 -9.83 11.12
CA LEU A 191 -12.26 -9.70 12.20
C LEU A 191 -12.95 -9.73 13.56
N SER A 192 -12.40 -10.48 14.51
CA SER A 192 -12.85 -10.48 15.90
C SER A 192 -11.71 -10.79 16.86
N ALA A 193 -11.80 -10.30 18.09
CA ALA A 193 -10.87 -10.63 19.15
C ALA A 193 -11.65 -10.75 20.48
N PRO A 194 -11.48 -11.83 21.27
CA PRO A 194 -12.20 -11.98 22.54
C PRO A 194 -11.99 -10.83 23.53
N GLY A 195 -10.82 -10.17 23.47
CA GLY A 195 -10.50 -9.01 24.29
C GLY A 195 -11.04 -7.67 23.76
N VAL A 196 -11.73 -7.65 22.60
CA VAL A 196 -12.31 -6.44 21.98
C VAL A 196 -13.78 -6.73 21.60
N PRO A 197 -14.71 -6.73 22.56
CA PRO A 197 -16.10 -7.10 22.32
C PRO A 197 -16.88 -6.05 21.49
N GLU A 198 -16.41 -4.80 21.47
CA GLU A 198 -17.01 -3.70 20.70
C GLU A 198 -15.95 -3.04 19.81
N PRO A 199 -15.51 -3.69 18.73
CA PRO A 199 -14.45 -3.15 17.90
C PRO A 199 -14.95 -1.92 17.14
N VAL A 200 -14.08 -0.91 17.05
CA VAL A 200 -14.34 0.37 16.36
C VAL A 200 -13.31 0.66 15.27
N ALA A 201 -12.14 0.01 15.35
CA ALA A 201 -11.05 0.20 14.41
C ALA A 201 -10.36 -1.13 14.09
N ALA A 202 -9.84 -1.25 12.87
CA ALA A 202 -8.95 -2.31 12.44
C ALA A 202 -7.70 -1.72 11.77
N ARG A 203 -6.61 -2.48 11.80
CA ARG A 203 -5.43 -2.23 10.97
C ARG A 203 -4.83 -3.56 10.50
N TYR A 204 -4.07 -3.49 9.42
CA TYR A 204 -3.42 -4.63 8.81
C TYR A 204 -1.99 -4.29 8.40
N GLY A 205 -1.02 -5.15 8.72
CA GLY A 205 0.37 -4.98 8.30
C GLY A 205 1.00 -3.68 8.84
N TRP A 206 0.66 -3.29 10.07
CA TRP A 206 0.95 -1.96 10.63
C TRP A 206 2.29 -1.88 11.39
N ASP A 207 3.20 -2.81 11.13
CA ASP A 207 4.56 -2.82 11.67
C ASP A 207 5.62 -2.54 10.57
N ASP A 208 6.87 -2.31 10.96
CA ASP A 208 7.96 -2.03 10.04
C ASP A 208 8.49 -3.28 9.30
N ASP A 209 8.50 -4.44 9.96
CA ASP A 209 9.10 -5.68 9.49
C ASP A 209 8.17 -6.92 9.43
N GLU A 210 6.86 -6.71 9.64
CA GLU A 210 5.87 -7.79 9.57
C GLU A 210 5.75 -8.42 8.17
N ASN A 211 5.35 -9.70 8.13
CA ASN A 211 5.08 -10.46 6.91
C ASN A 211 3.58 -10.87 6.83
N PRO A 212 2.66 -9.92 6.68
CA PRO A 212 1.24 -10.17 6.80
C PRO A 212 0.71 -10.98 5.60
N THR A 213 -0.27 -11.85 5.82
CA THR A 213 -0.51 -13.02 4.93
C THR A 213 -1.72 -12.94 4.01
N LEU A 214 -2.55 -11.89 4.08
CA LEU A 214 -3.69 -11.71 3.17
C LEU A 214 -3.22 -11.54 1.72
N ILE A 215 -3.74 -12.40 0.85
CA ILE A 215 -3.54 -12.40 -0.60
C ILE A 215 -4.89 -12.55 -1.31
N ASN A 216 -4.95 -12.25 -2.60
CA ASN A 216 -6.07 -12.66 -3.47
C ASN A 216 -5.76 -13.95 -4.24
N GLY A 217 -6.67 -14.34 -5.13
CA GLY A 217 -6.59 -15.61 -5.87
C GLY A 217 -5.40 -15.70 -6.82
N ALA A 218 -4.83 -14.57 -7.24
CA ALA A 218 -3.58 -14.53 -8.01
C ALA A 218 -2.32 -14.59 -7.14
N GLY A 219 -2.45 -14.65 -5.82
CA GLY A 219 -1.33 -14.64 -4.88
C GLY A 219 -0.71 -13.26 -4.64
N LEU A 220 -1.38 -12.17 -5.04
CA LEU A 220 -0.88 -10.82 -4.82
C LEU A 220 -1.24 -10.34 -3.40
N PRO A 221 -0.29 -9.76 -2.64
CA PRO A 221 -0.50 -9.38 -1.25
C PRO A 221 -1.36 -8.13 -1.08
N ALA A 222 -2.12 -8.11 0.01
CA ALA A 222 -2.88 -6.93 0.40
C ALA A 222 -1.97 -5.80 0.90
N SER A 223 -2.33 -4.56 0.58
CA SER A 223 -1.64 -3.39 1.15
C SER A 223 -1.95 -3.26 2.65
N PRO A 224 -0.99 -2.81 3.48
CA PRO A 224 -1.27 -2.30 4.80
C PRO A 224 -2.34 -1.21 4.78
N PHE A 225 -3.17 -1.17 5.82
CA PHE A 225 -4.23 -0.18 5.99
C PHE A 225 -4.59 0.00 7.48
N ARG A 226 -5.33 1.05 7.77
CA ARG A 226 -6.05 1.27 9.04
C ARG A 226 -7.43 1.87 8.76
N THR A 227 -8.37 1.69 9.68
CA THR A 227 -9.74 2.20 9.54
C THR A 227 -10.05 3.40 10.43
N ASP A 228 -9.17 3.73 11.38
CA ASP A 228 -9.35 4.85 12.30
C ASP A 228 -8.72 6.15 11.78
N ASP A 229 -9.15 7.26 12.36
CA ASP A 229 -8.66 8.63 12.12
C ASP A 229 -7.83 9.18 13.30
N TRP A 230 -7.36 8.31 14.21
CA TRP A 230 -6.61 8.72 15.40
C TRP A 230 -5.27 9.39 15.06
N PRO A 231 -4.70 10.18 15.98
CA PRO A 231 -3.43 10.86 15.75
C PRO A 231 -2.32 9.93 15.29
N ARG A 232 -1.48 10.46 14.42
CA ARG A 232 -0.39 9.75 13.75
C ARG A 232 0.94 10.07 14.41
N VAL A 233 1.88 9.14 14.37
CA VAL A 233 3.20 9.29 15.00
C VAL A 233 4.09 10.28 14.24
N THR A 234 3.85 10.47 12.93
CA THR A 234 4.55 11.49 12.12
C THR A 234 3.79 12.82 12.01
N GLN A 235 2.65 12.96 12.68
CA GLN A 235 1.91 14.22 12.68
C GLN A 235 2.63 15.26 13.56
N PRO A 236 2.74 16.54 13.13
CA PRO A 236 3.35 17.60 13.92
C PRO A 236 2.64 17.93 15.23
#